data_AF-A0A8I1UYL5-F1
#
_entry.id   AF-A0A8I1UYL5-F1
#
_cell.length_a   1.000
_cell.length_b   1.000
_cell.length_c   1.000
_cell.angle_alpha   90.00
_cell.angle_beta   90.00
_cell.angle_gamma   90.00
#
_symmetry.space_group_name_H-M   'P 1'
#
loop_
_entity.id
_entity.type
_entity.pdbx_description
1 polymer ?
#
loop_
_entity_poly.entity_id
_entity_poly.type
_entity_poly.pdbx_seq_one_letter_code
_entity_poly.pdbx_strand_id
1 'polypeptide(L)'
;MAQEAAEAEARQAEPPSRMHRARSAGITNHVYTVRMPVDRLAELKDVAARFGEQPSTLMRRWVLERLDEEQSDQPDLAEVRRTLAAALHTLDVIDAKRPA
;
A
#
# COMPACT_ATOMS: atom_id res chain seq x y z
N MET A 1 -29.82 30.58 -39.09
CA MET A 1 -29.39 30.61 -37.68
C MET A 1 -30.13 29.63 -36.76
N ALA A 2 -31.09 28.82 -37.23
CA ALA A 2 -31.76 27.80 -36.39
C ALA A 2 -31.15 26.38 -36.48
N GLN A 3 -30.33 26.11 -37.50
CA GLN A 3 -29.71 24.80 -37.73
C GLN A 3 -28.43 24.59 -36.91
N GLU A 4 -27.67 25.66 -36.67
CA GLU A 4 -26.40 25.60 -35.92
C GLU A 4 -26.59 25.26 -34.43
N ALA A 5 -27.74 25.64 -33.84
CA ALA A 5 -28.06 25.33 -32.45
C ALA A 5 -28.37 23.83 -32.25
N ALA A 6 -28.95 23.15 -33.25
CA ALA A 6 -29.30 21.73 -33.15
C ALA A 6 -28.08 20.80 -33.25
N GLU A 7 -27.04 21.21 -33.99
CA GLU A 7 -25.79 20.44 -34.10
C GLU A 7 -24.91 20.51 -32.84
N ALA A 8 -24.98 21.61 -32.08
CA ALA A 8 -24.24 21.76 -30.83
C ALA A 8 -24.79 20.87 -29.71
N GLU A 9 -26.11 20.63 -29.71
CA GLU A 9 -26.79 19.83 -28.68
C GLU A 9 -26.62 18.32 -28.91
N ALA A 10 -26.53 17.88 -30.18
CA ALA A 10 -26.25 16.49 -30.52
C ALA A 10 -24.86 16.00 -30.05
N ARG A 11 -23.88 16.90 -29.97
CA ARG A 11 -22.51 16.59 -29.53
C ARG A 11 -22.38 16.49 -28.00
N GLN A 12 -23.35 17.01 -27.24
CA GLN A 12 -23.39 16.90 -25.77
C GLN A 12 -24.10 15.64 -25.27
N ALA A 13 -24.75 14.88 -26.16
CA ALA A 13 -25.49 13.66 -25.83
C ALA A 13 -24.64 12.37 -25.91
N GLU A 14 -23.33 12.47 -26.16
CA GLU A 14 -22.44 11.32 -26.15
C GLU A 14 -21.96 11.05 -24.71
N PRO A 15 -22.46 10.00 -24.02
CA PRO A 15 -21.96 9.64 -22.71
C PRO A 15 -20.47 9.28 -22.84
N PRO A 16 -19.61 9.66 -21.87
CA PRO A 16 -18.20 9.34 -21.96
C PRO A 16 -18.07 7.82 -22.02
N SER A 17 -17.60 7.32 -23.17
CA SER A 17 -17.35 5.90 -23.39
C SER A 17 -16.44 5.42 -22.26
N ARG A 18 -17.02 4.66 -21.32
CA ARG A 18 -16.27 4.06 -20.22
C ARG A 18 -15.39 3.00 -20.85
N MET A 19 -14.16 3.40 -21.21
CA MET A 19 -13.08 2.47 -21.45
C MET A 19 -12.89 1.64 -20.18
N HIS A 20 -13.56 0.50 -20.14
CA HIS A 20 -13.28 -0.56 -19.19
C HIS A 20 -11.87 -1.06 -19.52
N ARG A 21 -10.85 -0.42 -18.93
CA ARG A 21 -9.50 -0.97 -18.92
C ARG A 21 -9.62 -2.38 -18.34
N ALA A 22 -9.22 -3.37 -19.15
CA ALA A 22 -9.17 -4.76 -18.75
C ALA A 22 -8.45 -4.84 -17.39
N ARG A 23 -9.16 -5.34 -16.37
CA ARG A 23 -8.59 -5.51 -15.04
C ARG A 23 -7.49 -6.56 -15.15
N SER A 24 -6.24 -6.16 -14.98
CA SER A 24 -5.14 -7.07 -14.73
C SER A 24 -5.47 -7.85 -13.46
N ALA A 25 -5.79 -9.13 -13.60
CA ALA A 25 -6.07 -10.02 -12.50
C ALA A 25 -4.80 -10.16 -11.65
N GLY A 26 -4.78 -9.56 -10.46
CA GLY A 26 -3.70 -9.75 -9.49
C GLY A 26 -3.54 -8.64 -8.46
N ILE A 27 -3.86 -7.39 -8.79
CA ILE A 27 -3.70 -6.26 -7.86
C ILE A 27 -5.02 -5.50 -7.79
N THR A 28 -5.82 -5.79 -6.77
CA THR A 28 -7.03 -5.03 -6.49
C THR A 28 -6.63 -3.67 -5.93
N ASN A 29 -6.44 -2.68 -6.80
CA ASN A 29 -6.15 -1.32 -6.37
C ASN A 29 -7.45 -0.71 -5.80
N HIS A 30 -7.61 -0.77 -4.47
CA HIS A 30 -8.76 -0.20 -3.78
C HIS A 30 -8.51 1.29 -3.50
N VAL A 31 -9.49 2.13 -3.81
CA VAL A 31 -9.40 3.57 -3.57
C VAL A 31 -10.18 3.90 -2.32
N TYR A 32 -9.49 4.43 -1.31
CA TYR A 32 -10.09 4.89 -0.06
C TYR A 32 -10.12 6.41 -0.02
N THR A 33 -11.16 6.98 0.59
CA THR A 33 -11.22 8.41 0.92
C THR A 33 -10.89 8.61 2.38
N VAL A 34 -9.84 9.39 2.66
CA VAL A 34 -9.42 9.75 4.02
C VAL A 34 -9.85 11.17 4.32
N ARG A 35 -10.51 11.39 5.47
CA ARG A 35 -10.84 12.73 5.95
C ARG A 35 -9.67 13.25 6.80
N MET A 36 -9.20 14.47 6.50
CA MET A 36 -8.14 15.12 7.25
C MET A 36 -8.37 16.63 7.33
N PRO A 37 -7.84 17.32 8.36
CA PRO A 37 -7.86 18.78 8.42
C PRO A 37 -7.16 19.40 7.21
N VAL A 38 -7.66 20.55 6.74
CA VAL A 38 -7.13 21.24 5.56
C VAL A 38 -5.67 21.66 5.77
N ASP A 39 -5.33 22.12 6.97
CA ASP A 39 -3.96 22.51 7.32
C ASP A 39 -2.98 21.35 7.17
N ARG A 40 -3.36 20.16 7.65
CA ARG A 40 -2.55 18.94 7.53
C ARG A 40 -2.40 18.47 6.09
N LEU A 41 -3.42 18.70 5.25
CA LEU A 41 -3.33 18.40 3.82
C LEU A 41 -2.38 19.36 3.11
N ALA A 42 -2.36 20.64 3.49
CA ALA A 42 -1.40 21.60 2.97
C ALA A 42 0.04 21.21 3.36
N GLU A 43 0.27 20.89 4.64
CA GLU A 43 1.58 20.39 5.11
C GLU A 43 2.03 19.15 4.34
N LEU A 44 1.14 18.18 4.12
CA LEU A 44 1.45 16.97 3.35
C LEU A 44 1.86 17.30 1.91
N LYS A 45 1.20 18.28 1.28
CA LYS A 45 1.56 18.73 -0.08
C LYS A 45 2.93 19.36 -0.11
N ASP A 46 3.26 20.21 0.86
CA ASP A 46 4.59 20.83 0.95
C ASP A 46 5.69 19.79 1.18
N VAL A 47 5.43 18.79 2.02
CA VAL A 47 6.38 17.70 2.23
C VAL A 47 6.56 16.89 0.95
N ALA A 48 5.47 16.49 0.28
CA ALA A 48 5.53 15.75 -0.97
C ALA A 48 6.28 16.52 -2.08
N ALA A 49 6.09 17.84 -2.15
CA ALA A 49 6.81 18.71 -3.06
C ALA A 49 8.34 18.70 -2.84
N ARG A 50 8.79 18.63 -1.57
CA ARG A 50 10.23 18.50 -1.25
C ARG A 50 10.85 17.22 -1.77
N PHE A 51 10.05 16.16 -1.85
CA PHE A 51 10.48 14.87 -2.41
C PHE A 51 10.22 14.75 -3.92
N GLY A 52 9.58 15.75 -4.55
CA GLY A 52 9.19 15.68 -5.95
C GLY A 52 8.10 14.64 -6.25
N GLU A 53 7.35 14.24 -5.22
CA GLU A 53 6.34 13.18 -5.30
C GLU A 53 4.92 13.74 -5.18
N GLN A 54 3.94 12.96 -5.63
CA GLN A 54 2.52 13.25 -5.37
C GLN A 54 2.18 12.95 -3.90
N PRO A 55 1.31 13.74 -3.24
CA PRO A 55 0.91 13.51 -1.85
C PRO A 55 0.38 12.10 -1.57
N SER A 56 -0.35 11.53 -2.54
CA SER A 56 -0.89 10.17 -2.45
C SER A 56 0.18 9.09 -2.51
N THR A 57 1.25 9.30 -3.30
CA THR A 57 2.41 8.40 -3.37
C THR A 57 3.16 8.42 -2.06
N LEU A 58 3.41 9.62 -1.52
CA LEU A 58 4.07 9.78 -0.23
C LEU A 58 3.27 9.12 0.90
N MET A 59 1.95 9.39 0.97
CA MET A 59 1.07 8.76 1.95
C MET A 59 1.09 7.24 1.84
N ARG A 60 1.01 6.69 0.63
CA ARG A 60 1.06 5.24 0.42
C ARG A 60 2.37 4.67 0.97
N ARG A 61 3.51 5.30 0.65
CA ARG A 61 4.82 4.84 1.11
C ARG A 61 4.90 4.82 2.63
N TRP A 62 4.54 5.93 3.29
CA TRP A 62 4.56 6.00 4.75
C TRP A 62 3.62 5.02 5.44
N VAL A 63 2.43 4.79 4.88
CA VAL A 63 1.50 3.80 5.42
C VAL A 63 2.09 2.39 5.33
N LEU A 64 2.73 2.04 4.22
CA LEU A 64 3.38 0.73 4.07
C LEU A 64 4.57 0.59 5.03
N GLU A 65 5.47 1.59 5.08
CA GLU A 65 6.60 1.61 6.01
C GLU A 65 6.14 1.40 7.46
N ARG A 66 5.09 2.12 7.89
CA ARG A 66 4.55 1.98 9.24
C ARG A 66 3.93 0.59 9.48
N LEU A 67 3.27 0.00 8.48
CA LEU A 67 2.72 -1.36 8.60
C LEU A 67 3.82 -2.43 8.65
N ASP A 68 4.92 -2.23 7.92
CA ASP A 68 6.09 -3.11 7.98
C ASP A 68 6.79 -3.02 9.34
N GLU A 69 6.90 -1.82 9.91
CA GLU A 69 7.40 -1.61 11.28
C GLU A 69 6.54 -2.32 12.33
N GLU A 70 5.21 -2.15 12.28
CA GLU A 70 4.29 -2.78 13.25
C GLU A 70 4.29 -4.32 13.13
N GLN A 71 4.50 -4.87 11.93
CA GLN A 71 4.69 -6.32 11.75
C GLN A 71 6.06 -6.79 12.25
N SER A 72 7.11 -5.99 12.08
CA SER A 72 8.46 -6.33 12.55
C SER A 72 8.59 -6.25 14.07
N ASP A 73 7.85 -5.34 14.72
CA ASP A 73 7.81 -5.20 16.17
C ASP A 73 7.04 -6.34 16.86
N GLN A 74 6.22 -7.07 16.12
CA GLN A 74 5.62 -8.33 16.57
C GLN A 74 6.55 -9.49 16.17
N PRO A 75 7.41 -9.99 17.09
CA PRO A 75 8.21 -11.17 16.76
C PRO A 75 7.27 -12.31 16.39
N ASP A 76 7.51 -12.97 15.25
CA ASP A 76 6.82 -14.21 14.92
C ASP A 76 7.17 -15.25 15.99
N LEU A 77 6.32 -15.35 17.01
CA LEU A 77 6.49 -16.25 18.14
C LEU A 77 6.57 -17.71 17.69
N ALA A 78 5.99 -18.06 16.54
CA ALA A 78 6.11 -19.40 15.98
C ALA A 78 7.52 -19.63 15.43
N GLU A 79 8.12 -18.63 14.77
CA GLU A 79 9.50 -18.70 14.31
C GLU A 79 10.51 -18.73 15.45
N VAL A 80 10.34 -17.84 16.43
CA VAL A 80 11.18 -17.84 17.65
C VAL A 80 11.13 -19.19 18.34
N ARG A 81 9.94 -19.79 18.48
CA ARG A 81 9.76 -21.11 19.08
C ARG A 81 10.43 -22.22 18.26
N ARG A 82 10.33 -22.19 16.93
CA ARG A 82 11.01 -23.17 16.06
C ARG A 82 12.54 -23.08 16.22
N THR A 83 13.08 -21.86 16.19
CA THR A 83 14.52 -21.61 16.33
C THR A 83 15.04 -22.03 17.70
N LEU A 84 14.28 -21.73 18.77
CA LEU A 84 14.63 -22.16 20.13
C LEU A 84 14.62 -23.68 20.26
N ALA A 85 13.61 -24.37 19.72
CA ALA A 85 13.55 -25.83 19.75
C ALA A 85 14.73 -26.48 19.02
N ALA A 86 15.11 -25.93 17.86
CA ALA A 86 16.28 -26.41 17.11
C ALA A 86 17.60 -26.17 17.86
N ALA A 87 17.75 -25.01 18.50
CA ALA A 87 18.93 -24.69 19.32
C ALA A 87 19.06 -25.64 20.52
N LEU A 88 17.96 -25.90 21.24
CA LEU A 88 17.94 -26.83 22.37
C LEU A 88 18.29 -28.26 21.94
N HIS A 89 17.74 -28.72 20.81
CA HIS A 89 18.09 -30.03 20.25
C HIS A 89 19.57 -30.13 19.87
N THR A 90 20.14 -29.05 19.33
CA THR A 90 21.57 -29.02 18.96
C THR A 90 22.46 -29.10 20.19
N LEU A 91 22.10 -28.44 21.28
CA LEU A 91 22.83 -28.52 22.55
C LEU A 91 22.75 -29.92 23.16
N ASP A 92 21.58 -30.57 23.10
CA ASP A 92 21.39 -31.95 23.55
C ASP A 92 22.27 -32.94 22.76
N VAL A 93 22.34 -32.78 21.44
CA VAL A 93 23.22 -33.59 20.57
C VAL A 93 24.71 -33.36 20.88
N ILE A 94 25.12 -32.13 21.18
CA ILE A 94 26.50 -31.80 21.55
C ILE A 94 26.86 -32.40 22.91
N ASP A 95 25.94 -32.32 23.88
CA ASP A 95 26.14 -32.89 25.22
C ASP A 95 26.26 -34.41 25.15
N ALA A 96 25.40 -35.08 24.39
CA ALA A 96 25.43 -36.52 24.16
C ALA A 96 26.72 -37.02 23.47
N LYS A 97 27.44 -36.14 22.75
CA LYS A 97 28.66 -36.49 22.01
C LYS A 97 29.96 -36.21 22.78
N ARG A 98 29.89 -35.67 23.99
CA ARG A 98 31.09 -35.45 24.84
C ARG A 98 31.49 -36.78 25.51
N PRO A 99 32.63 -37.42 25.13
CA PRO A 99 33.11 -38.59 25.85
C PRO A 99 33.70 -38.16 27.21
N ALA A 100 33.52 -39.03 28.21
CA ALA A 100 34.06 -38.90 29.56
C ALA A 100 35.60 -39.01 29.60
#